data_AF-A0A7Y2N127-F1
#
_entry.id   AF-A0A7Y2N127-F1
#
_cell.length_a   1.000
_cell.length_b   1.000
_cell.length_c   1.000
_cell.angle_alpha   90.00
_cell.angle_beta   90.00
_cell.angle_gamma   90.00
#
_symmetry.space_group_name_H-M   'P 1'
#
loop_
_entity.id
_entity.type
_entity.pdbx_description
1 polymer ?
#
loop_
_entity_poly.entity_id
_entity_poly.type
_entity_poly.pdbx_seq_one_letter_code
_entity_poly.pdbx_strand_id
1 'polypeptide(L)'
;HEIEDQECWLYFEAVAPAVAADGHDAASFIEVHHTVMLDVNERQINTITFTIRDQRSTLSFTRETPPWQRLPLALRALAPPETAGEWLRTNAIDLDAAADAEALPILDLLGDRRLVLLGATRGDGAASQTKASLARGLLGSGRFTTLALELDPLSTLREETAAVARLHATPGRIAGFGLPTLDPPTGTRLLGLIASVAPDAITPDDHARLEQLAPPTAAADRVALETLAAKLRVTLRDRREAFAETHGDAVTAALTRVVEDLPVAIRVAPTGPADADAAAARRDLAIARNLMRLLRSWPPAERVVVWFDRARVDRATATAGATMTAGSWLRQRLRGDAVTTYSILFLATDRDTPLDRLFRPLGPGRFLVDLRRVEPGHWLTQPQSGQPMGVPTPTTAVWPVRADAIVVTRPDLTPRPRGG
;
A
#
# COMPACT_ATOMS: atom_id res chain seq x y z
N HIS A 1 -25.73 -34.02 -17.28
CA HIS A 1 -25.02 -33.89 -16.00
C HIS A 1 -25.43 -32.56 -15.39
N GLU A 2 -26.43 -32.61 -14.51
CA GLU A 2 -26.87 -31.47 -13.72
C GLU A 2 -25.75 -31.07 -12.76
N ILE A 3 -25.25 -29.84 -12.92
CA ILE A 3 -24.51 -29.14 -11.89
C ILE A 3 -25.54 -28.22 -11.25
N GLU A 4 -26.35 -28.79 -10.35
CA GLU A 4 -27.18 -28.00 -9.44
C GLU A 4 -26.28 -27.38 -8.37
N ASP A 5 -26.53 -26.11 -8.06
CA ASP A 5 -26.00 -25.37 -6.92
C ASP A 5 -24.54 -24.89 -6.93
N GLN A 6 -24.10 -24.24 -8.01
CA GLN A 6 -23.05 -23.21 -7.90
C GLN A 6 -23.53 -21.88 -8.46
N GLU A 7 -23.93 -20.97 -7.57
CA GLU A 7 -24.09 -19.55 -7.92
C GLU A 7 -22.73 -18.98 -8.33
N CYS A 8 -22.49 -18.89 -9.64
CA CYS A 8 -21.37 -18.12 -10.18
C CYS A 8 -21.80 -16.66 -10.33
N TRP A 9 -21.27 -15.79 -9.48
CA TRP A 9 -21.47 -14.35 -9.58
C TRP A 9 -20.47 -13.76 -10.58
N LEU A 10 -20.93 -13.42 -11.78
CA LEU A 10 -20.18 -12.65 -12.77
C LEU A 10 -20.53 -11.16 -12.61
N TYR A 11 -19.55 -10.34 -12.26
CA TYR A 11 -19.73 -8.88 -12.15
C TYR A 11 -19.39 -8.23 -13.48
N PHE A 12 -20.37 -7.54 -14.08
CA PHE A 12 -20.16 -6.68 -15.25
C PHE A 12 -20.53 -5.25 -14.88
N GLU A 13 -19.62 -4.31 -15.15
CA GLU A 13 -19.91 -2.89 -15.06
C GLU A 13 -20.54 -2.47 -16.40
N ALA A 14 -21.88 -2.45 -16.45
CA ALA A 14 -22.58 -1.85 -17.58
C ALA A 14 -22.46 -0.32 -17.44
N VAL A 15 -21.58 0.29 -18.22
CA VAL A 15 -21.65 1.74 -18.46
C VAL A 15 -22.91 1.98 -19.26
N ALA A 16 -24.02 2.27 -18.59
CA ALA A 16 -25.21 2.78 -19.26
C ALA A 16 -24.79 4.09 -19.95
N PRO A 17 -24.81 4.19 -21.29
CA PRO A 17 -24.72 5.49 -21.91
C PRO A 17 -25.91 6.29 -21.37
N ALA A 18 -25.65 7.47 -20.82
CA ALA A 18 -26.70 8.39 -20.43
C ALA A 18 -27.49 8.75 -21.69
N VAL A 19 -28.58 8.01 -21.96
CA VAL A 19 -29.59 8.39 -22.94
C VAL A 19 -30.43 9.47 -22.27
N ALA A 20 -29.85 10.66 -22.17
CA ALA A 20 -30.59 11.89 -21.93
C ALA A 20 -30.70 12.59 -23.29
N ALA A 21 -31.70 12.22 -24.08
CA ALA A 21 -32.17 13.04 -25.19
C ALA A 21 -33.62 12.66 -25.54
N ASP A 22 -34.48 13.67 -25.42
CA ASP A 22 -35.81 13.83 -26.02
C ASP A 22 -36.99 13.01 -25.47
N GLY A 23 -37.61 13.57 -24.42
CA GLY A 23 -39.08 13.57 -24.29
C GLY A 23 -39.76 12.31 -23.77
N HIS A 24 -39.04 11.37 -23.17
CA HIS A 24 -39.64 10.17 -22.57
C HIS A 24 -39.84 10.32 -21.05
N ASP A 25 -41.08 10.05 -20.61
CA ASP A 25 -41.55 10.11 -19.22
C ASP A 25 -40.70 9.22 -18.29
N ALA A 26 -40.51 9.66 -17.05
CA ALA A 26 -39.64 9.06 -16.03
C ALA A 26 -40.10 7.69 -15.47
N ALA A 27 -40.94 6.95 -16.20
CA ALA A 27 -41.52 5.67 -15.79
C ALA A 27 -41.11 4.46 -16.67
N SER A 28 -40.11 4.62 -17.54
CA SER A 28 -39.54 3.51 -18.31
C SER A 28 -38.49 2.77 -17.48
N PHE A 29 -38.87 1.64 -16.90
CA PHE A 29 -37.92 0.69 -16.30
C PHE A 29 -37.31 -0.15 -17.42
N ILE A 30 -35.99 -0.07 -17.58
CA ILE A 30 -35.24 -0.93 -18.48
C ILE A 30 -34.92 -2.22 -17.72
N GLU A 31 -35.49 -3.33 -18.16
CA GLU A 31 -35.16 -4.65 -17.61
C GLU A 31 -34.02 -5.25 -18.45
N VAL A 32 -32.84 -5.40 -17.84
CA VAL A 32 -31.66 -5.98 -18.49
C VAL A 32 -31.52 -7.44 -18.07
N HIS A 33 -31.87 -8.35 -18.97
CA HIS A 33 -31.67 -9.78 -18.77
C HIS A 33 -30.32 -10.19 -19.36
N HIS A 34 -29.52 -10.89 -18.54
CA HIS A 34 -28.22 -11.42 -18.94
C HIS A 34 -28.34 -12.93 -19.11
N THR A 35 -28.09 -13.44 -20.31
CA THR A 35 -27.98 -14.87 -20.56
C THR A 35 -26.54 -15.17 -20.96
N VAL A 36 -25.81 -15.84 -20.08
CA VAL A 36 -24.45 -16.31 -20.33
C VAL A 36 -24.54 -17.76 -20.80
N MET A 37 -24.21 -18.01 -22.07
CA MET A 37 -24.08 -19.38 -22.58
C MET A 37 -22.65 -19.87 -22.33
N LEU A 38 -22.54 -20.84 -21.44
CA LEU A 38 -21.29 -21.51 -21.12
C LEU A 38 -21.12 -22.71 -22.05
N ASP A 39 -20.05 -22.72 -22.86
CA ASP A 39 -19.63 -23.97 -23.51
C ASP A 39 -18.89 -24.83 -22.49
N VAL A 40 -19.58 -25.85 -21.98
CA VAL A 40 -19.09 -26.72 -20.91
C VAL A 40 -17.89 -27.56 -21.38
N ASN A 41 -17.74 -27.79 -22.69
CA ASN A 41 -16.64 -28.58 -23.22
C ASN A 41 -15.33 -27.79 -23.31
N GLU A 42 -15.39 -26.47 -23.48
CA GLU A 42 -14.21 -25.62 -23.66
C GLU A 42 -13.83 -24.79 -22.42
N ARG A 43 -14.68 -24.76 -21.37
CA ARG A 43 -14.49 -23.91 -20.17
C ARG A 43 -14.19 -22.45 -20.53
N GLN A 44 -14.87 -21.92 -21.53
CA GLN A 44 -14.75 -20.53 -21.99
C GLN A 44 -16.15 -19.90 -22.12
N ILE A 45 -16.23 -18.60 -21.81
CA ILE A 45 -17.42 -17.80 -22.13
C ILE A 45 -17.29 -17.37 -23.58
N ASN A 46 -17.90 -18.15 -24.48
CA ASN A 46 -17.79 -17.91 -25.91
C ASN A 46 -18.70 -16.77 -26.39
N THR A 47 -19.85 -16.59 -25.73
CA THR A 47 -20.86 -15.61 -26.16
C THR A 47 -21.57 -14.99 -24.96
N ILE A 48 -21.73 -13.66 -24.99
CA ILE A 48 -22.56 -12.92 -24.02
C ILE A 48 -23.70 -12.26 -24.79
N THR A 49 -24.93 -12.57 -24.39
CA THR A 49 -26.14 -11.98 -24.97
C THR A 49 -26.74 -10.97 -24.00
N PHE A 50 -26.84 -9.73 -24.46
CA PHE A 50 -27.53 -8.66 -23.74
C PHE A 50 -28.94 -8.53 -24.30
N THR A 51 -29.94 -8.68 -23.45
CA THR A 51 -31.33 -8.42 -23.83
C THR A 51 -31.87 -7.25 -23.03
N ILE A 52 -32.12 -6.15 -23.74
CA ILE A 52 -32.71 -4.93 -23.19
C ILE A 52 -34.20 -4.97 -23.53
N ARG A 53 -35.05 -5.05 -22.50
CA ARG A 53 -36.50 -4.95 -22.67
C ARG A 53 -36.98 -3.60 -22.15
N ASP A 54 -37.75 -2.93 -23.00
CA ASP A 54 -38.64 -1.85 -22.61
C ASP A 54 -40.08 -2.28 -22.98
N GLN A 55 -41.09 -1.62 -22.41
CA GLN A 55 -42.52 -1.95 -22.53
C GLN A 55 -43.03 -2.08 -23.99
N ARG A 56 -42.27 -1.57 -24.97
CA ARG A 56 -42.65 -1.56 -26.39
C ARG A 56 -41.70 -2.34 -27.31
N SER A 57 -40.52 -2.76 -26.84
CA SER A 57 -39.55 -3.44 -27.70
C SER A 57 -38.55 -4.30 -26.91
N THR A 58 -38.09 -5.37 -27.54
CA THR A 58 -36.95 -6.17 -27.05
C THR A 58 -35.80 -6.00 -28.03
N LEU A 59 -34.68 -5.47 -27.56
CA LEU A 59 -33.42 -5.40 -28.30
C LEU A 59 -32.46 -6.44 -27.73
N SER A 60 -32.09 -7.42 -28.56
CA SER A 60 -31.09 -8.42 -28.21
C SER A 60 -29.82 -8.19 -29.02
N PHE A 61 -28.70 -8.03 -28.33
CA PHE A 61 -27.38 -7.94 -28.93
C PHE A 61 -26.55 -9.14 -28.47
N THR A 62 -26.06 -9.91 -29.43
CA THR A 62 -25.17 -11.04 -29.18
C THR A 62 -23.78 -10.62 -29.58
N ARG A 63 -22.83 -10.64 -28.64
CA ARG A 63 -21.43 -10.36 -28.94
C ARG A 63 -20.63 -11.64 -28.70
N GLU A 64 -19.97 -12.12 -29.75
CA GLU A 64 -18.93 -13.13 -29.60
C GLU A 64 -17.74 -12.52 -28.85
N THR A 65 -17.27 -13.21 -27.83
CA THR A 65 -16.12 -12.76 -27.07
C THR A 65 -14.87 -12.93 -27.94
N PRO A 66 -14.14 -11.83 -28.29
CA PRO A 66 -12.92 -11.93 -29.07
C PRO A 66 -11.92 -12.88 -28.39
N PRO A 67 -11.09 -13.65 -29.11
CA PRO A 67 -10.21 -14.67 -28.54
C PRO A 67 -9.31 -14.20 -27.39
N TRP A 68 -8.92 -12.92 -27.39
CA TRP A 68 -8.09 -12.28 -26.37
C TRP A 68 -8.89 -11.76 -25.14
N GLN A 69 -10.23 -11.65 -25.26
CA GLN A 69 -11.16 -11.38 -24.15
C GLN A 69 -11.85 -12.64 -23.63
N ARG A 70 -11.64 -13.80 -24.29
CA ARG A 70 -12.08 -15.09 -23.75
C ARG A 70 -11.31 -15.31 -22.46
N LEU A 71 -11.91 -14.85 -21.36
CA LEU A 71 -11.46 -15.19 -20.03
C LEU A 71 -11.50 -16.71 -19.98
N PRO A 72 -10.38 -17.39 -19.70
CA PRO A 72 -10.49 -18.75 -19.19
C PRO A 72 -11.47 -18.65 -18.03
N LEU A 73 -12.52 -19.49 -18.01
CA LEU A 73 -13.12 -19.83 -16.72
C LEU A 73 -12.04 -20.59 -15.97
N ALA A 74 -11.07 -19.85 -15.44
CA ALA A 74 -10.36 -20.24 -14.26
C ALA A 74 -11.36 -20.09 -13.08
N LEU A 75 -12.45 -20.87 -13.14
CA LEU A 75 -12.79 -21.76 -12.03
C LEU A 75 -11.60 -22.71 -11.83
N ARG A 76 -10.41 -22.16 -11.55
CA ARG A 76 -9.37 -22.93 -10.93
C ARG A 76 -9.78 -22.93 -9.49
N ALA A 77 -10.48 -24.00 -9.14
CA ALA A 77 -10.63 -24.46 -7.78
C ALA A 77 -9.36 -24.04 -7.04
N LEU A 78 -9.52 -23.18 -6.03
CA LEU A 78 -8.60 -23.19 -4.91
C LEU A 78 -8.28 -24.67 -4.66
N ALA A 79 -6.99 -25.02 -4.59
CA ALA A 79 -6.63 -26.39 -4.22
C ALA A 79 -7.54 -26.79 -3.07
N PRO A 80 -8.20 -27.98 -3.11
CA PRO A 80 -9.25 -28.32 -2.16
C PRO A 80 -8.78 -27.92 -0.77
N PRO A 81 -9.58 -27.17 0.03
CA PRO A 81 -9.11 -26.46 1.23
C PRO A 81 -8.25 -27.30 2.16
N GLU A 82 -8.47 -28.61 2.16
CA GLU A 82 -7.70 -29.65 2.84
C GLU A 82 -6.23 -29.70 2.39
N THR A 83 -5.95 -29.74 1.08
CA THR A 83 -4.60 -29.72 0.50
C THR A 83 -3.87 -28.39 0.70
N ALA A 84 -4.59 -27.27 0.57
CA ALA A 84 -4.03 -25.95 0.87
C ALA A 84 -3.71 -25.80 2.36
N GLY A 85 -4.59 -26.32 3.22
CA GLY A 85 -4.42 -26.31 4.66
C GLY A 85 -3.26 -27.15 5.15
N GLU A 86 -3.11 -28.37 4.63
CA GLU A 86 -1.98 -29.25 4.98
C GLU A 86 -0.64 -28.64 4.57
N TRP A 87 -0.57 -28.08 3.36
CA TRP A 87 0.63 -27.37 2.91
C TRP A 87 0.95 -26.18 3.82
N LEU A 88 -0.05 -25.37 4.17
CA LEU A 88 0.13 -24.22 5.07
C LEU A 88 0.59 -24.65 6.46
N ARG A 89 0.01 -25.69 7.06
CA ARG A 89 0.46 -26.19 8.38
C ARG A 89 1.91 -26.66 8.37
N THR A 90 2.36 -27.21 7.25
CA THR A 90 3.73 -27.71 7.09
C THR A 90 4.75 -26.60 6.82
N ASN A 91 4.35 -25.56 6.08
CA ASN A 91 5.28 -24.55 5.55
C ASN A 91 5.18 -23.18 6.21
N ALA A 92 4.11 -22.89 6.96
CA ALA A 92 3.98 -21.64 7.70
C ALA A 92 4.80 -21.71 8.99
N ILE A 93 5.47 -20.60 9.30
CA ILE A 93 6.20 -20.42 10.55
C ILE A 93 5.25 -19.77 11.55
N ASP A 94 4.99 -20.47 12.65
CA ASP A 94 4.26 -19.93 13.79
C ASP A 94 5.13 -18.88 14.51
N LEU A 95 4.71 -17.62 14.44
CA LEU A 95 5.39 -16.48 15.06
C LEU A 95 5.04 -16.35 16.54
N ASP A 96 3.97 -16.98 17.03
CA ASP A 96 3.64 -17.03 18.46
C ASP A 96 4.51 -18.07 19.16
N ALA A 97 4.65 -19.26 18.59
CA ALA A 97 5.60 -20.25 19.08
C ALA A 97 7.06 -19.75 19.01
N ALA A 98 7.38 -18.91 18.02
CA ALA A 98 8.69 -18.28 17.89
C ALA A 98 8.85 -17.00 18.76
N ALA A 99 7.78 -16.46 19.36
CA ALA A 99 7.87 -15.26 20.18
C ALA A 99 8.61 -15.52 21.51
N ASP A 100 8.53 -16.74 22.04
CA ASP A 100 9.30 -17.19 23.21
C ASP A 100 10.79 -17.44 22.88
N ALA A 101 11.15 -17.47 21.59
CA ALA A 101 12.50 -17.70 21.10
C ALA A 101 12.96 -16.52 20.22
N GLU A 102 13.32 -15.38 20.85
CA GLU A 102 14.03 -14.23 20.26
C GLU A 102 14.07 -14.16 18.72
N ALA A 103 12.93 -14.01 18.04
CA ALA A 103 12.81 -13.66 16.62
C ALA A 103 13.74 -14.37 15.59
N LEU A 104 14.15 -15.63 15.79
CA LEU A 104 15.20 -16.25 14.97
C LEU A 104 14.79 -16.80 13.59
N PRO A 105 13.62 -17.47 13.39
CA PRO A 105 13.35 -18.13 12.11
C PRO A 105 13.30 -17.17 10.91
N ILE A 106 12.84 -15.93 11.14
CA ILE A 106 12.79 -14.94 10.09
C ILE A 106 14.18 -14.39 9.74
N LEU A 107 15.11 -14.30 10.71
CA LEU A 107 16.45 -13.77 10.47
C LEU A 107 17.23 -14.63 9.48
N ASP A 108 16.98 -15.95 9.49
CA ASP A 108 17.54 -16.89 8.52
C ASP A 108 16.95 -16.67 7.12
N LEU A 109 15.64 -16.45 7.02
CA LEU A 109 14.98 -16.14 5.74
C LEU A 109 15.49 -14.83 5.13
N LEU A 110 15.81 -13.86 5.99
CA LEU A 110 16.36 -12.58 5.62
C LEU A 110 17.81 -12.65 5.18
N GLY A 111 18.62 -13.64 5.59
CA GLY A 111 20.03 -13.75 5.21
C GLY A 111 20.77 -12.40 5.33
N ASP A 112 21.43 -11.98 4.24
CA ASP A 112 22.18 -10.71 4.14
C ASP A 112 21.37 -9.55 3.56
N ARG A 113 20.04 -9.62 3.61
CA ARG A 113 19.16 -8.59 3.06
C ARG A 113 19.40 -7.26 3.76
N ARG A 114 19.77 -6.24 2.99
CA ARG A 114 19.99 -4.88 3.51
C ARG A 114 18.68 -4.23 3.92
N LEU A 115 17.61 -4.43 3.15
CA LEU A 115 16.32 -3.79 3.39
C LEU A 115 15.22 -4.82 3.66
N VAL A 116 14.42 -4.56 4.70
CA VAL A 116 13.18 -5.28 4.96
C VAL A 116 12.02 -4.32 4.91
N LEU A 117 11.12 -4.51 3.95
CA LEU A 117 9.94 -3.67 3.75
C LEU A 117 8.75 -4.31 4.49
N LEU A 118 8.18 -3.60 5.45
CA LEU A 118 7.06 -4.07 6.27
C LEU A 118 5.78 -3.29 5.94
N GLY A 119 4.80 -3.96 5.33
CA GLY A 119 3.58 -3.32 4.84
C GLY A 119 2.32 -3.83 5.55
N ALA A 120 1.64 -2.96 6.28
CA ALA A 120 0.34 -3.27 6.92
C ALA A 120 -0.67 -2.18 6.57
N THR A 121 -1.95 -2.55 6.45
CA THR A 121 -3.05 -1.61 6.21
C THR A 121 -3.15 -0.62 7.36
N ARG A 122 -3.34 0.66 7.06
CA ARG A 122 -3.66 1.66 8.09
C ARG A 122 -4.99 1.31 8.76
N GLY A 123 -5.06 1.46 10.08
CA GLY A 123 -6.26 1.17 10.87
C GLY A 123 -6.49 -0.29 11.25
N ASP A 124 -5.75 -1.23 10.65
CA ASP A 124 -5.78 -2.64 11.06
C ASP A 124 -4.90 -2.82 12.30
N GLY A 125 -5.53 -2.84 13.47
CA GLY A 125 -4.85 -2.90 14.77
C GLY A 125 -3.99 -4.16 14.91
N ALA A 126 -4.53 -5.32 14.55
CA ALA A 126 -3.86 -6.61 14.69
C ALA A 126 -2.66 -6.72 13.75
N ALA A 127 -2.82 -6.42 12.45
CA ALA A 127 -1.71 -6.43 11.50
C ALA A 127 -0.64 -5.38 11.87
N SER A 128 -1.06 -4.20 12.35
CA SER A 128 -0.13 -3.15 12.79
C SER A 128 0.66 -3.53 14.04
N GLN A 129 0.05 -4.24 15.00
CA GLN A 129 0.72 -4.73 16.19
C GLN A 129 1.71 -5.85 15.86
N THR A 130 1.32 -6.81 15.01
CA THR A 130 2.22 -7.85 14.51
C THR A 130 3.40 -7.25 13.76
N LYS A 131 3.17 -6.22 12.94
CA LYS A 131 4.23 -5.46 12.26
C LYS A 131 5.19 -4.79 13.26
N ALA A 132 4.66 -4.17 14.32
CA ALA A 132 5.46 -3.57 15.38
C ALA A 132 6.31 -4.63 16.12
N SER A 133 5.71 -5.76 16.49
CA SER A 133 6.39 -6.88 17.14
C SER A 133 7.54 -7.40 16.29
N LEU A 134 7.32 -7.57 14.98
CA LEU A 134 8.37 -8.05 14.09
C LEU A 134 9.50 -7.04 13.94
N ALA A 135 9.17 -5.77 13.71
CA ALA A 135 10.17 -4.70 13.63
C ALA A 135 11.01 -4.61 14.91
N ARG A 136 10.40 -4.78 16.09
CA ARG A 136 11.11 -4.86 17.38
C ARG A 136 12.08 -6.03 17.41
N GLY A 137 11.64 -7.23 17.01
CA GLY A 137 12.52 -8.41 16.96
C GLY A 137 13.72 -8.22 16.01
N LEU A 138 13.47 -7.64 14.83
CA LEU A 138 14.53 -7.35 13.86
C LEU A 138 15.55 -6.34 14.40
N LEU A 139 15.08 -5.26 15.03
CA LEU A 139 15.95 -4.24 15.63
C LEU A 139 16.69 -4.78 16.87
N GLY A 140 16.00 -5.55 17.71
CA GLY A 140 16.55 -6.15 18.93
C GLY A 140 17.63 -7.20 18.65
N SER A 141 17.61 -7.85 17.48
CA SER A 141 18.66 -8.79 17.06
C SER A 141 20.04 -8.15 16.84
N GLY A 142 20.12 -6.81 16.79
CA GLY A 142 21.34 -6.08 16.42
C GLY A 142 21.72 -6.17 14.94
N ARG A 143 21.08 -7.05 14.15
CA ARG A 143 21.33 -7.15 12.70
C ARG A 143 20.74 -5.98 11.93
N PHE A 144 19.70 -5.33 12.44
CA PHE A 144 19.10 -4.12 11.85
C PHE A 144 19.25 -2.97 12.83
N THR A 145 19.86 -1.88 12.38
CA THR A 145 20.22 -0.74 13.24
C THR A 145 19.37 0.50 12.97
N THR A 146 18.72 0.56 11.81
CA THR A 146 17.90 1.71 11.41
C THR A 146 16.44 1.33 11.16
N LEU A 147 15.54 2.15 11.70
CA LEU A 147 14.12 2.19 11.35
C LEU A 147 13.84 3.38 10.43
N ALA A 148 13.42 3.10 9.20
CA ALA A 148 12.95 4.11 8.26
C ALA A 148 11.42 4.17 8.29
N LEU A 149 10.86 5.34 8.56
CA LEU A 149 9.41 5.58 8.66
C LEU A 149 8.91 6.37 7.45
N GLU A 150 7.75 5.97 6.92
CA GLU A 150 6.98 6.72 5.91
C GLU A 150 6.32 7.98 6.54
N LEU A 151 7.14 8.81 7.17
CA LEU A 151 6.81 10.11 7.75
C LEU A 151 7.80 11.12 7.20
N ASP A 152 7.43 12.39 7.14
CA ASP A 152 8.38 13.43 6.79
C ASP A 152 9.52 13.49 7.84
N PRO A 153 10.74 13.92 7.45
CA PRO A 153 11.89 13.97 8.34
C PRO A 153 11.65 14.73 9.64
N LEU A 154 10.90 15.84 9.62
CA LEU A 154 10.64 16.64 10.82
C LEU A 154 9.72 15.89 11.79
N SER A 155 8.72 15.17 11.29
CA SER A 155 7.83 14.34 12.12
C SER A 155 8.57 13.21 12.82
N THR A 156 9.67 12.69 12.24
CA THR A 156 10.47 11.63 12.90
C THR A 156 11.37 12.10 14.04
N LEU A 157 11.60 13.41 14.16
CA LEU A 157 12.35 13.97 15.29
C LEU A 157 11.52 14.03 16.58
N ARG A 158 10.20 13.80 16.50
CA ARG A 158 9.39 13.62 17.71
C ARG A 158 9.58 12.19 18.18
N GLU A 159 10.20 12.02 19.35
CA GLU A 159 10.42 10.72 20.00
C GLU A 159 9.10 9.94 20.23
N GLU A 160 7.95 10.63 20.17
CA GLU A 160 6.60 10.10 20.40
C GLU A 160 5.82 9.72 19.12
N THR A 161 6.48 9.39 18.01
CA THR A 161 5.69 8.82 16.90
C THR A 161 5.04 7.52 17.38
N ALA A 162 3.74 7.33 17.11
CA ALA A 162 3.01 6.12 17.53
C ALA A 162 3.69 4.81 17.07
N ALA A 163 4.47 4.85 15.98
CA ALA A 163 5.31 3.75 15.54
C ALA A 163 6.46 3.47 16.52
N VAL A 164 7.20 4.50 16.95
CA VAL A 164 8.31 4.40 17.91
C VAL A 164 7.81 4.02 19.30
N ALA A 165 6.72 4.64 19.77
CA ALA A 165 6.10 4.30 21.05
C ALA A 165 5.70 2.81 21.14
N ARG A 166 5.23 2.22 20.03
CA ARG A 166 4.89 0.78 19.96
C ARG A 166 6.10 -0.14 19.93
N LEU A 167 7.28 0.37 19.57
CA LEU A 167 8.43 -0.49 19.38
C LEU A 167 9.11 -0.90 20.69
N HIS A 168 8.95 -0.17 21.81
CA HIS A 168 9.61 -0.48 23.11
C HIS A 168 11.09 -0.91 23.01
N ALA A 169 11.75 -0.59 21.90
CA ALA A 169 13.10 -0.92 21.55
C ALA A 169 13.68 0.34 20.92
N THR A 170 14.91 0.66 21.28
CA THR A 170 15.59 1.85 20.81
C THR A 170 16.39 1.46 19.58
N PRO A 171 15.87 1.66 18.35
CA PRO A 171 16.72 1.53 17.17
C PRO A 171 17.93 2.46 17.33
N GLY A 172 19.08 2.06 16.78
CA GLY A 172 20.25 2.93 16.73
C GLY A 172 19.98 4.22 15.96
N ARG A 173 19.02 4.19 15.01
CA ARG A 173 18.57 5.36 14.25
C ARG A 173 17.10 5.26 13.83
N ILE A 174 16.39 6.39 13.88
CA ILE A 174 15.07 6.58 13.27
C ILE A 174 15.20 7.65 12.18
N ALA A 175 14.59 7.42 11.02
CA ALA A 175 14.61 8.40 9.93
C ALA A 175 13.31 8.44 9.13
N GLY A 176 12.83 9.65 8.85
CA GLY A 176 11.70 9.88 7.95
C GLY A 176 12.15 9.92 6.49
N PHE A 177 11.38 9.30 5.61
CA PHE A 177 11.54 9.39 4.16
C PHE A 177 10.25 9.74 3.41
N GLY A 178 9.15 9.97 4.15
CA GLY A 178 7.90 10.45 3.59
C GLY A 178 8.04 11.87 3.03
N LEU A 179 7.08 12.24 2.19
CA LEU A 179 6.91 13.64 1.76
C LEU A 179 6.25 14.45 2.88
N PRO A 180 6.53 15.76 2.99
CA PRO A 180 5.78 16.62 3.89
C PRO A 180 4.29 16.57 3.56
N THR A 181 3.48 16.58 4.61
CA THR A 181 2.03 16.73 4.47
C THR A 181 1.72 18.18 4.14
N LEU A 182 0.81 18.40 3.21
CA LEU A 182 0.32 19.75 2.88
C LEU A 182 -0.89 20.02 3.78
N ASP A 183 -0.62 20.38 5.03
CA ASP A 183 -1.66 20.69 6.02
C ASP A 183 -1.25 21.86 6.93
N PRO A 184 -2.21 22.53 7.59
CA PRO A 184 -1.92 23.64 8.51
C PRO A 184 -0.92 23.27 9.62
N PRO A 185 -1.00 22.10 10.29
CA PRO A 185 -0.02 21.73 11.31
C PRO A 185 1.43 21.69 10.80
N THR A 186 1.65 21.15 9.60
CA THR A 186 2.99 21.13 8.98
C THR A 186 3.45 22.54 8.65
N GLY A 187 2.57 23.37 8.09
CA GLY A 187 2.88 24.73 7.70
C GLY A 187 3.19 25.64 8.90
N THR A 188 2.38 25.60 9.98
CA THR A 188 2.67 26.31 11.24
C THR A 188 4.00 25.88 11.85
N ARG A 189 4.34 24.59 11.78
CA ARG A 189 5.64 24.10 12.27
C ARG A 189 6.81 24.65 11.46
N LEU A 190 6.71 24.66 10.13
CA LEU A 190 7.73 25.25 9.25
C LEU A 190 7.89 26.74 9.53
N LEU A 191 6.77 27.44 9.64
CA LEU A 191 6.74 28.86 9.97
C LEU A 191 7.44 29.16 11.30
N GLY A 192 7.10 28.44 12.37
CA GLY A 192 7.72 28.64 13.69
C GLY A 192 9.23 28.40 13.68
N LEU A 193 9.68 27.33 13.02
CA LEU A 193 11.12 27.04 12.90
C LEU A 193 11.84 28.13 12.10
N ILE A 194 11.29 28.54 10.95
CA ILE A 194 11.96 29.51 10.08
C ILE A 194 11.94 30.91 10.69
N ALA A 195 10.80 31.36 11.24
CA ALA A 195 10.67 32.68 11.85
C ALA A 195 11.54 32.84 13.11
N SER A 196 11.91 31.76 13.80
CA SER A 196 12.80 31.83 14.97
C SER A 196 14.24 32.24 14.63
N VAL A 197 14.68 32.05 13.38
CA VAL A 197 16.05 32.37 12.90
C VAL A 197 16.02 33.45 11.81
N ALA A 198 14.93 33.52 11.05
CA ALA A 198 14.76 34.41 9.92
C ALA A 198 13.37 35.06 9.89
N PRO A 199 13.00 35.84 10.92
CA PRO A 199 11.69 36.48 10.98
C PRO A 199 11.49 37.47 9.83
N ASP A 200 12.56 38.14 9.42
CA ASP A 200 12.60 39.11 8.31
C ASP A 200 12.45 38.44 6.92
N ALA A 201 12.72 37.14 6.82
CA ALA A 201 12.60 36.41 5.56
C ALA A 201 11.14 36.02 5.24
N ILE A 202 10.22 36.08 6.20
CA ILE A 202 8.82 35.69 6.03
C ILE A 202 7.95 36.94 5.90
N THR A 203 7.31 37.12 4.75
CA THR A 203 6.33 38.19 4.54
C THR A 203 4.98 37.82 5.17
N PRO A 204 4.07 38.78 5.39
CA PRO A 204 2.71 38.47 5.83
C PRO A 204 1.96 37.50 4.90
N ASP A 205 2.22 37.53 3.58
CA ASP A 205 1.62 36.58 2.63
C ASP A 205 2.21 35.16 2.80
N ASP A 206 3.53 35.05 2.98
CA ASP A 206 4.18 33.75 3.26
C ASP A 206 3.63 33.12 4.54
N HIS A 207 3.43 33.94 5.58
CA HIS A 207 2.84 33.53 6.84
C HIS A 207 1.44 32.95 6.65
N ALA A 208 0.54 33.69 5.99
CA ALA A 208 -0.82 33.25 5.73
C ALA A 208 -0.86 31.95 4.91
N ARG A 209 0.03 31.81 3.91
CA ARG A 209 0.14 30.59 3.09
C ARG A 209 0.63 29.38 3.88
N LEU A 210 1.57 29.57 4.80
CA LEU A 210 2.03 28.47 5.66
C LEU A 210 0.97 28.10 6.69
N GLU A 211 0.27 29.05 7.30
CA GLU A 211 -0.82 28.76 8.23
C GLU A 211 -1.98 28.02 7.56
N GLN A 212 -2.25 28.30 6.28
CA GLN A 212 -3.31 27.67 5.51
C GLN A 212 -2.77 26.63 4.51
N LEU A 213 -1.61 26.05 4.80
CA LEU A 213 -0.97 25.10 3.88
C LEU A 213 -1.93 23.95 3.56
N ALA A 214 -2.22 23.78 2.27
CA ALA A 214 -3.13 22.77 1.77
C ALA A 214 -2.67 22.28 0.38
N PRO A 215 -3.15 21.10 -0.08
CA PRO A 215 -2.96 20.68 -1.45
C PRO A 215 -3.51 21.74 -2.43
N PRO A 216 -2.74 22.19 -3.43
CA PRO A 216 -3.24 23.18 -4.38
C PRO A 216 -4.30 22.57 -5.29
N THR A 217 -5.45 23.23 -5.39
CA THR A 217 -6.53 22.86 -6.32
C THR A 217 -6.45 23.66 -7.62
N ALA A 218 -5.83 24.84 -7.60
CA ALA A 218 -5.61 25.68 -8.77
C ALA A 218 -4.11 25.76 -9.16
N ALA A 219 -3.84 26.01 -10.44
CA ALA A 219 -2.48 26.17 -10.96
C ALA A 219 -1.76 27.38 -10.35
N ALA A 220 -2.48 28.48 -10.11
CA ALA A 220 -1.91 29.68 -9.48
C ALA A 220 -1.42 29.40 -8.05
N ASP A 221 -2.20 28.65 -7.26
CA ASP A 221 -1.83 28.27 -5.90
C ASP A 221 -0.59 27.39 -5.89
N ARG A 222 -0.49 26.46 -6.85
CA ARG A 222 0.70 25.62 -7.03
C ARG A 222 1.95 26.48 -7.27
N VAL A 223 1.90 27.41 -8.22
CA VAL A 223 3.04 28.30 -8.53
C VAL A 223 3.44 29.13 -7.31
N ALA A 224 2.47 29.65 -6.56
CA ALA A 224 2.74 30.43 -5.36
C ALA A 224 3.39 29.59 -4.26
N LEU A 225 2.90 28.36 -4.01
CA LEU A 225 3.50 27.43 -3.05
C LEU A 225 4.91 26.97 -3.48
N GLU A 226 5.15 26.75 -4.77
CA GLU A 226 6.48 26.41 -5.29
C GLU A 226 7.46 27.59 -5.15
N THR A 227 6.99 28.81 -5.38
CA THR A 227 7.78 30.04 -5.19
C THR A 227 8.15 30.22 -3.72
N LEU A 228 7.19 30.04 -2.81
CA LEU A 228 7.42 30.03 -1.37
C LEU A 228 8.45 28.96 -0.99
N ALA A 229 8.30 27.72 -1.47
CA ALA A 229 9.24 26.64 -1.18
C ALA A 229 10.67 26.96 -1.67
N ALA A 230 10.82 27.58 -2.85
CA ALA A 230 12.11 28.02 -3.36
C ALA A 230 12.73 29.12 -2.48
N LYS A 231 11.92 30.08 -2.03
CA LYS A 231 12.34 31.13 -1.10
C LYS A 231 12.82 30.53 0.23
N LEU A 232 12.04 29.64 0.84
CA LEU A 232 12.42 28.96 2.08
C LEU A 232 13.73 28.17 1.93
N ARG A 233 13.95 27.54 0.77
CA ARG A 233 15.19 26.81 0.49
C ARG A 233 16.41 27.74 0.48
N VAL A 234 16.29 28.91 -0.16
CA VAL A 234 17.35 29.93 -0.17
C VAL A 234 17.63 30.41 1.26
N THR A 235 16.58 30.76 2.02
CA THR A 235 16.71 31.19 3.42
C THR A 235 17.43 30.14 4.28
N LEU A 236 17.07 28.87 4.16
CA LEU A 236 17.71 27.78 4.91
C LEU A 236 19.16 27.55 4.51
N ARG A 237 19.48 27.67 3.22
CA ARG A 237 20.86 27.55 2.73
C ARG A 237 21.73 28.68 3.27
N ASP A 238 21.24 29.91 3.17
CA ASP A 238 22.02 31.12 3.48
C ASP A 238 22.17 31.32 5.01
N ARG A 239 21.24 30.78 5.82
CA ARG A 239 21.30 30.85 7.30
C ARG A 239 21.56 29.49 7.97
N ARG A 240 22.11 28.52 7.25
CA ARG A 240 22.25 27.13 7.73
C ARG A 240 22.96 27.02 9.08
N GLU A 241 24.04 27.76 9.28
CA GLU A 241 24.82 27.75 10.52
C GLU A 241 23.99 28.26 11.69
N ALA A 242 23.29 29.40 11.53
CA ALA A 242 22.40 29.94 12.54
C ALA A 242 21.24 28.98 12.90
N PHE A 243 20.69 28.26 11.91
CA PHE A 243 19.72 27.19 12.17
C PHE A 243 20.32 26.05 13.00
N ALA A 244 21.54 25.61 12.68
CA ALA A 244 22.25 24.56 13.41
C ALA A 244 22.58 24.98 14.85
N GLU A 245 23.00 26.23 15.06
CA GLU A 245 23.23 26.79 16.40
C GLU A 245 21.95 26.87 17.24
N THR A 246 20.83 27.26 16.62
CA THR A 246 19.56 27.47 17.33
C THR A 246 18.82 26.17 17.62
N HIS A 247 18.77 25.25 16.65
CA HIS A 247 17.92 24.05 16.70
C HIS A 247 18.70 22.73 16.72
N GLY A 248 20.02 22.78 16.57
CA GLY A 248 20.87 21.62 16.39
C GLY A 248 20.90 21.08 14.96
N ASP A 249 21.92 20.26 14.68
CA ASP A 249 22.16 19.69 13.35
C ASP A 249 21.03 18.78 12.87
N ALA A 250 20.46 17.98 13.78
CA ALA A 250 19.41 17.01 13.43
C ALA A 250 18.13 17.72 12.94
N VAL A 251 17.69 18.76 13.65
CA VAL A 251 16.52 19.56 13.26
C VAL A 251 16.80 20.30 11.97
N THR A 252 17.97 20.91 11.82
CA THR A 252 18.37 21.64 10.62
C THR A 252 18.42 20.75 9.38
N ALA A 253 18.95 19.52 9.51
CA ALA A 253 18.99 18.55 8.43
C ALA A 253 17.59 18.06 8.04
N ALA A 254 16.72 17.81 9.02
CA ALA A 254 15.33 17.41 8.77
C ALA A 254 14.52 18.55 8.11
N LEU A 255 14.66 19.77 8.61
CA LEU A 255 14.00 20.97 8.07
C LEU A 255 14.42 21.22 6.62
N THR A 256 15.73 21.13 6.36
CA THR A 256 16.28 21.25 5.00
C THR A 256 15.65 20.23 4.06
N ARG A 257 15.61 18.95 4.46
CA ARG A 257 14.99 17.89 3.64
C ARG A 257 13.50 18.14 3.39
N VAL A 258 12.75 18.57 4.40
CA VAL A 258 11.33 18.88 4.25
C VAL A 258 11.12 20.02 3.24
N VAL A 259 11.91 21.09 3.32
CA VAL A 259 11.80 22.22 2.39
C VAL A 259 12.25 21.83 0.97
N GLU A 260 13.27 20.99 0.83
CA GLU A 260 13.68 20.47 -0.49
C GLU A 260 12.61 19.56 -1.13
N ASP A 261 11.86 18.83 -0.32
CA ASP A 261 10.82 17.92 -0.79
C ASP A 261 9.45 18.58 -0.94
N LEU A 262 9.25 19.79 -0.41
CA LEU A 262 8.00 20.54 -0.48
C LEU A 262 7.52 20.77 -1.93
N PRO A 263 8.35 21.20 -2.91
CA PRO A 263 7.96 21.30 -4.31
C PRO A 263 7.55 19.95 -4.91
N VAL A 264 8.12 18.84 -4.43
CA VAL A 264 7.71 17.50 -4.88
C VAL A 264 6.33 17.18 -4.31
N ALA A 265 6.11 17.39 -3.01
CA ALA A 265 4.80 17.20 -2.37
C ALA A 265 3.68 17.99 -3.07
N ILE A 266 3.95 19.25 -3.42
CA ILE A 266 3.01 20.13 -4.15
C ILE A 266 2.67 19.57 -5.54
N ARG A 267 3.66 19.07 -6.29
CA ARG A 267 3.45 18.55 -7.66
C ARG A 267 2.75 17.20 -7.71
N VAL A 268 2.94 16.38 -6.68
CA VAL A 268 2.29 15.06 -6.59
C VAL A 268 0.94 15.11 -5.86
N ALA A 269 0.56 16.25 -5.28
CA ALA A 269 -0.75 16.44 -4.70
C ALA A 269 -1.85 16.33 -5.78
N PRO A 270 -3.00 15.70 -5.46
CA PRO A 270 -4.12 15.61 -6.38
C PRO A 270 -4.71 17.01 -6.61
N THR A 271 -5.00 17.34 -7.88
CA THR A 271 -5.71 18.59 -8.22
C THR A 271 -7.23 18.44 -8.17
N GLY A 272 -7.73 17.21 -7.99
CA GLY A 272 -9.15 16.87 -7.90
C GLY A 272 -9.37 15.36 -7.88
N PRO A 273 -10.64 14.91 -7.75
CA PRO A 273 -10.96 13.48 -7.65
C PRO A 273 -10.51 12.66 -8.85
N ALA A 274 -10.61 13.22 -10.07
CA ALA A 274 -10.23 12.55 -11.30
C ALA A 274 -8.71 12.29 -11.44
N ASP A 275 -7.86 13.02 -10.70
CA ASP A 275 -6.40 12.87 -10.68
C ASP A 275 -5.91 12.06 -9.45
N ALA A 276 -6.80 11.60 -8.57
CA ALA A 276 -6.44 10.98 -7.30
C ALA A 276 -5.51 9.77 -7.48
N ASP A 277 -5.81 8.87 -8.43
CA ASP A 277 -5.00 7.67 -8.68
C ASP A 277 -3.63 8.03 -9.27
N ALA A 278 -3.60 8.92 -10.26
CA ALA A 278 -2.36 9.37 -10.87
C ALA A 278 -1.47 10.12 -9.87
N ALA A 279 -2.06 10.96 -9.00
CA ALA A 279 -1.38 11.60 -7.88
C ALA A 279 -0.82 10.59 -6.89
N ALA A 280 -1.56 9.53 -6.55
CA ALA A 280 -1.09 8.46 -5.69
C ALA A 280 0.14 7.74 -6.28
N ALA A 281 0.15 7.45 -7.58
CA ALA A 281 1.33 6.91 -8.29
C ALA A 281 2.55 7.83 -8.20
N ARG A 282 2.35 9.12 -8.51
CA ARG A 282 3.42 10.12 -8.47
C ARG A 282 3.98 10.24 -7.05
N ARG A 283 3.11 10.19 -6.04
CA ARG A 283 3.48 10.20 -4.62
C ARG A 283 4.31 8.97 -4.25
N ASP A 284 3.88 7.78 -4.65
CA ASP A 284 4.59 6.53 -4.36
C ASP A 284 5.99 6.52 -4.98
N LEU A 285 6.15 7.00 -6.21
CA LEU A 285 7.45 7.16 -6.86
C LEU A 285 8.34 8.17 -6.12
N ALA A 286 7.78 9.30 -5.69
CA ALA A 286 8.52 10.30 -4.92
C ALA A 286 8.99 9.75 -3.56
N ILE A 287 8.14 9.02 -2.85
CA ILE A 287 8.49 8.36 -1.59
C ILE A 287 9.59 7.32 -1.81
N ALA A 288 9.51 6.51 -2.87
CA ALA A 288 10.54 5.53 -3.20
C ALA A 288 11.90 6.19 -3.51
N ARG A 289 11.90 7.33 -4.21
CA ARG A 289 13.10 8.14 -4.47
C ARG A 289 13.69 8.72 -3.19
N ASN A 290 12.84 9.19 -2.27
CA ASN A 290 13.29 9.67 -0.97
C ASN A 290 13.95 8.58 -0.15
N LEU A 291 13.36 7.37 -0.12
CA LEU A 291 13.99 6.22 0.50
C LEU A 291 15.35 5.90 -0.15
N MET A 292 15.45 5.89 -1.48
CA MET A 292 16.74 5.66 -2.15
C MET A 292 17.79 6.73 -1.84
N ARG A 293 17.40 8.00 -1.78
CA ARG A 293 18.29 9.10 -1.37
C ARG A 293 18.78 8.88 0.06
N LEU A 294 17.89 8.46 0.97
CA LEU A 294 18.23 8.13 2.35
C LEU A 294 19.22 6.97 2.42
N LEU A 295 18.97 5.88 1.69
CA LEU A 295 19.83 4.70 1.67
C LEU A 295 21.23 4.96 1.09
N ARG A 296 21.34 5.91 0.15
CA ARG A 296 22.64 6.35 -0.40
C ARG A 296 23.43 7.21 0.58
N SER A 297 22.76 7.87 1.52
CA SER A 297 23.42 8.65 2.57
C SER A 297 23.94 7.79 3.73
N TRP A 298 23.63 6.48 3.73
CA TRP A 298 24.04 5.55 4.77
C TRP A 298 25.13 4.59 4.29
N PRO A 299 25.97 4.09 5.21
CA PRO A 299 26.95 3.07 4.88
C PRO A 299 26.29 1.88 4.16
N PRO A 300 26.97 1.26 3.16
CA PRO A 300 26.43 0.09 2.46
C PRO A 300 26.07 -1.08 3.39
N ALA A 301 26.77 -1.22 4.53
CA ALA A 301 26.53 -2.24 5.54
C ALA A 301 25.31 -1.95 6.44
N GLU A 302 24.77 -0.72 6.41
CA GLU A 302 23.58 -0.35 7.20
C GLU A 302 22.37 -1.17 6.75
N ARG A 303 21.79 -1.93 7.67
CA ARG A 303 20.59 -2.73 7.46
C ARG A 303 19.37 -2.03 8.05
N VAL A 304 18.31 -1.95 7.26
CA VAL A 304 17.20 -1.04 7.48
C VAL A 304 15.88 -1.79 7.49
N VAL A 305 15.09 -1.56 8.54
CA VAL A 305 13.67 -1.92 8.58
C VAL A 305 12.89 -0.72 8.05
N VAL A 306 12.13 -0.93 6.98
CA VAL A 306 11.32 0.12 6.34
C VAL A 306 9.86 -0.10 6.67
N TRP A 307 9.27 0.89 7.32
CA TRP A 307 7.87 0.88 7.73
C TRP A 307 7.00 1.57 6.69
N PHE A 308 6.20 0.79 5.98
CA PHE A 308 5.33 1.26 4.91
C PHE A 308 3.86 0.96 5.20
N ASP A 309 2.99 1.67 4.48
CA ASP A 309 1.65 1.17 4.18
C ASP A 309 1.71 -0.07 3.27
N ARG A 310 0.77 -1.00 3.42
CA ARG A 310 0.72 -2.26 2.66
C ARG A 310 0.72 -2.02 1.16
N ALA A 311 -0.09 -1.09 0.67
CA ALA A 311 -0.19 -0.78 -0.76
C ALA A 311 1.17 -0.36 -1.37
N ARG A 312 2.04 0.27 -0.57
CA ARG A 312 3.36 0.72 -1.00
C ARG A 312 4.42 -0.37 -0.97
N VAL A 313 4.21 -1.46 -0.25
CA VAL A 313 5.14 -2.61 -0.24
C VAL A 313 4.90 -3.55 -1.42
N ASP A 314 3.67 -3.56 -1.96
CA ASP A 314 3.31 -4.42 -3.08
C ASP A 314 4.28 -4.26 -4.26
N ARG A 315 4.82 -5.38 -4.71
CA ARG A 315 5.79 -5.48 -5.80
C ARG A 315 5.14 -5.73 -7.17
N ALA A 316 3.84 -6.01 -7.22
CA ALA A 316 3.15 -6.14 -8.48
C ALA A 316 3.06 -4.77 -9.15
N THR A 317 3.53 -4.70 -10.40
CA THR A 317 3.09 -3.67 -11.32
C THR A 317 1.66 -4.04 -11.71
N ALA A 318 0.67 -3.24 -11.32
CA ALA A 318 -0.66 -3.45 -11.84
C ALA A 318 -0.61 -3.34 -13.39
N THR A 319 -1.29 -4.24 -14.08
CA THR A 319 -1.23 -4.38 -15.55
C THR A 319 -1.95 -3.23 -16.27
N ALA A 320 -1.48 -2.94 -17.51
CA ALA A 320 -2.08 -2.09 -18.54
C ALA A 320 -2.86 -0.85 -18.05
N GLY A 321 -2.14 0.26 -17.86
CA GLY A 321 -2.71 1.56 -17.44
C GLY A 321 -2.50 1.89 -15.96
N ALA A 322 -1.94 0.96 -15.19
CA ALA A 322 -1.94 1.08 -13.75
C ALA A 322 -0.66 1.69 -13.14
N THR A 323 -0.88 2.26 -11.97
CA THR A 323 0.02 3.08 -11.18
C THR A 323 1.14 2.25 -10.55
N MET A 324 2.38 2.70 -10.74
CA MET A 324 3.57 2.08 -10.16
C MET A 324 3.66 2.38 -8.67
N THR A 325 3.65 1.34 -7.84
CA THR A 325 3.83 1.45 -6.38
C THR A 325 5.29 1.72 -6.01
N ALA A 326 5.53 2.17 -4.77
CA ALA A 326 6.89 2.32 -4.26
C ALA A 326 7.67 0.99 -4.27
N GLY A 327 7.03 -0.11 -3.86
CA GLY A 327 7.60 -1.46 -3.78
C GLY A 327 7.97 -2.03 -5.14
N SER A 328 7.11 -1.85 -6.15
CA SER A 328 7.40 -2.28 -7.53
C SER A 328 8.57 -1.49 -8.13
N TRP A 329 8.62 -0.18 -7.92
CA TRP A 329 9.75 0.64 -8.38
C TRP A 329 11.06 0.28 -7.67
N LEU A 330 11.04 0.12 -6.34
CA LEU A 330 12.21 -0.30 -5.56
C LEU A 330 12.74 -1.65 -6.04
N ARG A 331 11.86 -2.64 -6.28
CA ARG A 331 12.25 -3.94 -6.83
C ARG A 331 12.95 -3.80 -8.18
N GLN A 332 12.42 -2.99 -9.08
CA GLN A 332 13.03 -2.77 -10.41
C GLN A 332 14.40 -2.10 -10.27
N ARG A 333 14.50 -1.04 -9.45
CA ARG A 333 15.73 -0.26 -9.35
C ARG A 333 16.84 -0.97 -8.58
N LEU A 334 16.49 -1.72 -7.55
CA LEU A 334 17.42 -2.43 -6.67
C LEU A 334 17.83 -3.79 -7.22
N ARG A 335 17.15 -4.34 -8.22
CA ARG A 335 17.62 -5.55 -8.93
C ARG A 335 18.97 -5.35 -9.64
N GLY A 336 19.31 -4.11 -10.00
CA GLY A 336 20.60 -3.74 -10.60
C GLY A 336 21.64 -3.23 -9.61
N ASP A 337 21.25 -2.93 -8.36
CA ASP A 337 22.15 -2.45 -7.31
C ASP A 337 22.45 -3.61 -6.34
N ALA A 338 23.61 -3.65 -5.69
CA ALA A 338 23.97 -4.71 -4.71
C ALA A 338 23.08 -4.72 -3.42
N VAL A 339 22.01 -3.92 -3.40
CA VAL A 339 21.11 -3.75 -2.27
C VAL A 339 19.96 -4.75 -2.39
N THR A 340 20.03 -5.79 -1.58
CA THR A 340 19.05 -6.87 -1.59
C THR A 340 17.88 -6.54 -0.67
N THR A 341 16.65 -6.63 -1.20
CA THR A 341 15.41 -6.33 -0.46
C THR A 341 14.63 -7.58 -0.10
N TYR A 342 13.86 -7.51 0.98
CA TYR A 342 12.86 -8.51 1.38
C TYR A 342 11.54 -7.82 1.75
N SER A 343 10.46 -8.10 1.03
CA SER A 343 9.15 -7.47 1.26
C SER A 343 8.17 -8.40 1.99
N ILE A 344 7.56 -7.91 3.06
CA ILE A 344 6.59 -8.62 3.90
C ILE A 344 5.28 -7.86 3.95
N LEU A 345 4.18 -8.52 3.58
CA LEU A 345 2.82 -7.98 3.73
C LEU A 345 2.14 -8.57 4.96
N PHE A 346 1.51 -7.72 5.77
CA PHE A 346 0.75 -8.11 6.94
C PHE A 346 -0.74 -8.08 6.64
N LEU A 347 -1.42 -9.16 7.01
CA LEU A 347 -2.84 -9.39 6.75
C LEU A 347 -3.51 -9.78 8.06
N ALA A 348 -4.58 -9.09 8.46
CA ALA A 348 -5.52 -9.63 9.43
C ALA A 348 -6.65 -10.35 8.70
N THR A 349 -7.04 -11.53 9.18
CA THR A 349 -8.13 -12.33 8.62
C THR A 349 -9.27 -12.42 9.62
N ASP A 350 -10.25 -11.52 9.52
CA ASP A 350 -11.37 -11.41 10.44
C ASP A 350 -12.74 -11.32 9.75
N ARG A 351 -12.82 -11.49 8.41
CA ARG A 351 -14.00 -11.12 7.60
C ARG A 351 -14.65 -12.26 6.79
N ASP A 352 -14.38 -13.53 7.11
CA ASP A 352 -14.78 -14.71 6.32
C ASP A 352 -14.60 -14.53 4.80
N THR A 353 -13.51 -13.87 4.41
CA THR A 353 -13.18 -13.69 3.00
C THR A 353 -12.70 -15.01 2.38
N PRO A 354 -12.71 -15.17 1.04
CA PRO A 354 -12.09 -16.32 0.39
C PRO A 354 -10.63 -16.53 0.81
N LEU A 355 -9.90 -15.44 1.08
CA LEU A 355 -8.54 -15.48 1.61
C LEU A 355 -8.50 -16.01 3.06
N ASP A 356 -9.45 -15.62 3.90
CA ASP A 356 -9.53 -16.09 5.28
C ASP A 356 -9.80 -17.60 5.36
N ARG A 357 -10.63 -18.12 4.44
CA ARG A 357 -10.90 -19.56 4.34
C ARG A 357 -9.65 -20.37 4.02
N LEU A 358 -8.72 -19.82 3.24
CA LEU A 358 -7.45 -20.47 2.92
C LEU A 358 -6.52 -20.58 4.12
N PHE A 359 -6.48 -19.56 4.98
CA PHE A 359 -5.64 -19.57 6.18
C PHE A 359 -6.34 -20.15 7.42
N ARG A 360 -7.63 -20.51 7.31
CA ARG A 360 -8.41 -21.17 8.38
C ARG A 360 -7.74 -22.42 8.99
N PRO A 361 -7.07 -23.28 8.21
CA PRO A 361 -6.44 -24.49 8.74
C PRO A 361 -5.26 -24.26 9.69
N LEU A 362 -4.71 -23.04 9.76
CA LEU A 362 -3.61 -22.68 10.66
C LEU A 362 -4.05 -22.46 12.12
N GLY A 363 -5.35 -22.30 12.39
CA GLY A 363 -5.83 -21.92 13.73
C GLY A 363 -5.63 -20.44 14.06
N PRO A 364 -5.98 -19.99 15.28
CA PRO A 364 -5.70 -18.63 15.76
C PRO A 364 -4.20 -18.44 16.00
N GLY A 365 -3.69 -17.23 15.77
CA GLY A 365 -2.28 -16.90 15.94
C GLY A 365 -1.68 -16.08 14.81
N ARG A 366 -0.36 -15.94 14.82
CA ARG A 366 0.43 -15.18 13.84
C ARG A 366 1.33 -16.12 13.06
N PHE A 367 1.18 -16.14 11.73
CA PHE A 367 1.90 -17.09 10.88
C PHE A 367 2.60 -16.38 9.74
N LEU A 368 3.87 -16.73 9.48
CA LEU A 368 4.64 -16.26 8.34
C LEU A 368 4.72 -17.33 7.26
N VAL A 369 4.48 -16.96 6.01
CA VAL A 369 4.65 -17.83 4.83
C VAL A 369 5.67 -17.20 3.89
N ASP A 370 6.79 -17.89 3.64
CA ASP A 370 7.80 -17.46 2.66
C ASP A 370 7.35 -17.83 1.24
N LEU A 371 6.90 -16.83 0.50
CA LEU A 371 6.35 -17.01 -0.85
C LEU A 371 7.43 -17.38 -1.88
N ARG A 372 8.71 -17.23 -1.57
CA ARG A 372 9.81 -17.64 -2.45
C ARG A 372 10.01 -19.15 -2.49
N ARG A 373 9.54 -19.87 -1.46
CA ARG A 373 9.63 -21.33 -1.34
C ARG A 373 8.43 -22.04 -1.96
N VAL A 374 7.49 -21.28 -2.50
CA VAL A 374 6.30 -21.83 -3.15
C VAL A 374 6.71 -22.45 -4.49
N GLU A 375 6.39 -23.72 -4.66
CA GLU A 375 6.71 -24.48 -5.87
C GLU A 375 5.93 -23.96 -7.09
N PRO A 376 6.50 -24.05 -8.31
CA PRO A 376 5.78 -23.77 -9.54
C PRO A 376 4.48 -24.58 -9.62
N GLY A 377 3.36 -23.94 -9.99
CA GLY A 377 2.06 -24.60 -10.11
C GLY A 377 1.23 -24.61 -8.83
N HIS A 378 1.82 -24.33 -7.67
CA HIS A 378 1.11 -24.17 -6.41
C HIS A 378 0.04 -23.08 -6.51
N TRP A 379 -1.09 -23.22 -5.81
CA TRP A 379 -2.24 -22.31 -5.94
C TRP A 379 -1.91 -20.84 -5.63
N LEU A 380 -0.95 -20.56 -4.72
CA LEU A 380 -0.44 -19.20 -4.46
C LEU A 380 0.25 -18.56 -5.66
N THR A 381 0.76 -19.36 -6.61
CA THR A 381 1.37 -18.89 -7.88
C THR A 381 0.33 -18.60 -8.95
N GLN A 382 -0.93 -18.93 -8.70
CA GLN A 382 -2.03 -18.70 -9.64
C GLN A 382 -2.73 -17.37 -9.32
N PRO A 383 -3.36 -16.70 -10.31
CA PRO A 383 -4.13 -15.50 -10.04
C PRO A 383 -5.32 -15.84 -9.13
N GLN A 384 -5.38 -15.23 -7.96
CA GLN A 384 -6.45 -15.43 -6.99
C GLN A 384 -7.40 -14.22 -6.98
N SER A 385 -8.70 -14.47 -7.10
CA SER A 385 -9.74 -13.49 -6.81
C SER A 385 -9.82 -13.32 -5.30
N GLY A 386 -9.24 -12.23 -4.82
CA GLY A 386 -9.51 -11.73 -3.48
C GLY A 386 -9.71 -10.24 -3.61
N GLN A 387 -10.49 -9.62 -2.71
CA GLN A 387 -10.39 -8.17 -2.59
C GLN A 387 -8.94 -7.85 -2.23
N PRO A 388 -8.17 -7.21 -3.12
CA PRO A 388 -6.93 -6.66 -2.71
C PRO A 388 -7.30 -5.55 -1.74
N MET A 389 -6.86 -5.73 -0.52
CA MET A 389 -5.95 -4.73 -0.03
C MET A 389 -6.41 -3.26 -0.06
N GLY A 390 -7.57 -2.92 0.47
CA GLY A 390 -8.01 -1.51 0.54
C GLY A 390 -8.26 -0.83 -0.82
N VAL A 391 -8.32 -1.60 -1.91
CA VAL A 391 -8.79 -1.15 -3.22
C VAL A 391 -10.19 -1.74 -3.42
N PRO A 392 -11.19 -0.94 -3.80
CA PRO A 392 -12.58 -1.38 -3.88
C PRO A 392 -12.84 -2.48 -4.92
N THR A 393 -11.97 -2.61 -5.92
CA THR A 393 -12.10 -3.59 -7.00
C THR A 393 -11.27 -4.87 -6.75
N PRO A 394 -11.87 -6.06 -6.87
CA PRO A 394 -11.13 -7.32 -6.78
C PRO A 394 -10.12 -7.44 -7.93
N THR A 395 -8.84 -7.22 -7.66
CA THR A 395 -7.75 -7.55 -8.59
C THR A 395 -7.34 -9.00 -8.42
N THR A 396 -7.14 -9.70 -9.53
CA THR A 396 -6.49 -11.01 -9.54
C THR A 396 -5.03 -10.88 -9.09
N ALA A 397 -4.67 -11.55 -8.01
CA ALA A 397 -3.36 -11.42 -7.36
C ALA A 397 -2.56 -12.73 -7.46
N VAL A 398 -1.33 -12.66 -7.97
CA VAL A 398 -0.34 -13.74 -7.85
C VAL A 398 0.59 -13.41 -6.68
N TRP A 399 0.46 -14.12 -5.56
CA TRP A 399 1.08 -13.73 -4.28
C TRP A 399 2.61 -13.58 -4.34
N PRO A 400 3.38 -14.55 -4.89
CA PRO A 400 4.83 -14.42 -5.02
C PRO A 400 5.28 -13.24 -5.88
N VAL A 401 4.43 -12.72 -6.77
CA VAL A 401 4.73 -11.51 -7.54
C VAL A 401 4.64 -10.27 -6.66
N ARG A 402 3.72 -10.25 -5.68
CA ARG A 402 3.42 -9.11 -4.80
C ARG A 402 4.39 -8.95 -3.64
N ALA A 403 4.88 -10.04 -3.06
CA ALA A 403 5.75 -9.99 -1.89
C ALA A 403 6.68 -11.20 -1.80
N ASP A 404 7.68 -11.12 -0.93
CA ASP A 404 8.57 -12.24 -0.64
C ASP A 404 7.99 -13.11 0.49
N ALA A 405 7.26 -12.50 1.42
CA ALA A 405 6.50 -13.21 2.44
C ALA A 405 5.19 -12.50 2.77
N ILE A 406 4.30 -13.26 3.41
CA ILE A 406 3.09 -12.74 4.05
C ILE A 406 3.11 -13.13 5.52
N VAL A 407 2.60 -12.24 6.38
CA VAL A 407 2.30 -12.52 7.77
C VAL A 407 0.81 -12.41 7.96
N VAL A 408 0.20 -13.50 8.38
CA VAL A 408 -1.24 -13.60 8.63
C VAL A 408 -1.48 -13.57 10.13
N THR A 409 -2.31 -12.64 10.59
CA THR A 409 -2.76 -12.54 11.97
C THR A 409 -4.21 -12.98 12.05
N ARG A 410 -4.46 -14.03 12.84
CA ARG A 410 -5.76 -14.65 13.01
C ARG A 410 -6.21 -14.46 14.45
N PRO A 411 -7.25 -13.66 14.72
CA PRO A 411 -7.78 -13.51 16.07
C PRO A 411 -8.37 -14.83 16.56
N ASP A 412 -8.32 -15.05 17.87
CA ASP A 412 -9.13 -16.08 18.50
C ASP A 412 -10.60 -15.67 18.43
N LEU A 413 -11.37 -16.39 17.62
CA LEU A 413 -12.79 -16.16 17.42
C LEU A 413 -13.65 -16.95 18.41
N THR A 414 -13.06 -17.66 19.37
CA THR A 414 -13.86 -18.28 20.43
C THR A 414 -14.61 -17.18 21.19
N PRO A 415 -15.96 -17.25 21.25
CA PRO A 415 -16.72 -16.25 21.96
C PRO A 415 -16.30 -16.32 23.43
N ARG A 416 -15.65 -15.26 23.92
CA ARG A 416 -15.39 -15.13 25.35
C ARG A 416 -16.75 -15.15 26.05
N PRO A 417 -16.95 -16.02 27.06
CA PRO A 417 -18.19 -15.97 27.83
C PRO A 417 -18.35 -14.55 28.34
N ARG A 418 -19.52 -13.95 28.06
CA ARG A 418 -19.88 -12.66 28.66
C ARG A 418 -19.88 -12.91 30.16
N GLY A 419 -18.82 -12.46 30.84
CA GLY A 419 -18.73 -12.53 32.29
C GLY A 419 -19.95 -11.82 32.86
N GLY A 420 -20.76 -12.58 33.60
CA GLY A 420 -21.83 -12.06 34.44
C GLY A 420 -21.31 -11.49 35.75
#